data_AF-A0A0Q9I2M2-F1
#
_entry.id   AF-A0A0Q9I2M2-F1
#
_cell.length_a   1.000
_cell.length_b   1.000
_cell.length_c   1.000
_cell.angle_alpha   90.00
_cell.angle_beta   90.00
_cell.angle_gamma   90.00
#
_symmetry.space_group_name_H-M   'P 1'
#
loop_
_entity.id
_entity.type
_entity.pdbx_description
1 polymer ?
#
loop_
_entity_poly.entity_id
_entity_poly.type
_entity_poly.pdbx_seq_one_letter_code
_entity_poly.pdbx_strand_id
1 'polypeptide(L)' 'MGAPSARRGSSDVVEVTDGVNQARAWCCLVRKGGVDAPVIPAWCDEGGEALGWQPTHWRIADPLSGLCERFEVE' A
#
# COMPACT_ATOMS: atom_id res chain seq x y z
N MET A 1 -3.23 12.55 -5.24
CA MET A 1 -1.90 11.90 -5.17
C MET A 1 -2.00 10.56 -5.89
N GLY A 2 -1.13 10.28 -6.86
CA GLY A 2 -1.14 9.00 -7.60
C GLY A 2 -0.63 7.84 -6.74
N ALA A 3 -1.00 6.60 -7.07
CA ALA A 3 -0.47 5.40 -6.41
C ALA A 3 1.06 5.31 -6.53
N PRO A 4 1.79 4.72 -5.56
CA PRO A 4 3.23 4.55 -5.69
C PRO A 4 3.50 3.63 -6.88
N SER A 5 4.62 3.88 -7.57
CA SER A 5 4.99 3.07 -8.73
C SER A 5 5.14 1.61 -8.30
N ALA A 6 4.32 0.73 -8.87
CA ALA A 6 4.49 -0.71 -8.69
C ALA A 6 5.82 -1.13 -9.34
N ARG A 7 6.87 -1.33 -8.54
CA ARG A 7 8.17 -1.79 -9.03
C ARG A 7 8.34 -3.23 -8.62
N ARG A 8 8.68 -4.08 -9.59
CA ARG A 8 9.00 -5.48 -9.35
C ARG A 8 10.22 -5.56 -8.41
N GLY A 9 10.01 -6.02 -7.18
CA GLY A 9 11.10 -6.36 -6.24
C GLY A 9 11.46 -5.36 -5.15
N SER A 10 10.76 -4.22 -5.00
CA SER A 10 11.00 -3.27 -3.89
C SER A 10 9.86 -2.27 -3.76
N SER A 11 8.65 -2.74 -3.47
CA SER A 11 7.58 -1.83 -3.06
C SER A 11 7.58 -1.76 -1.55
N ASP A 12 8.01 -0.61 -1.02
CA ASP A 12 7.89 -0.32 0.41
C ASP A 12 6.45 -0.56 0.87
N VAL A 13 6.30 -1.21 2.04
CA VAL A 13 4.99 -1.34 2.67
C VAL A 13 4.55 0.06 3.09
N VAL A 14 3.40 0.48 2.57
CA VAL A 14 2.76 1.76 2.87
C VAL A 14 1.49 1.50 3.68
N GLU A 15 1.08 2.48 4.48
CA GLU A 15 -0.27 2.49 5.03
C GLU A 15 -1.22 3.02 3.95
N VAL A 16 -2.33 2.30 3.73
CA VAL A 16 -3.33 2.60 2.70
C VAL A 16 -4.71 2.72 3.31
N THR A 17 -5.58 3.56 2.72
CA THR A 17 -6.96 3.74 3.17
C THR A 17 -7.91 4.11 2.04
N ASP A 18 -9.18 3.74 2.18
CA ASP A 18 -10.30 4.21 1.32
C ASP A 18 -11.20 5.24 2.03
N GLY A 19 -10.87 5.61 3.27
CA GLY A 19 -11.67 6.46 4.16
C GLY A 19 -12.50 5.70 5.21
N VAL A 20 -12.65 4.38 5.05
CA VAL A 20 -13.34 3.49 6.02
C VAL A 20 -12.39 2.39 6.51
N ASN A 21 -11.66 1.79 5.58
CA ASN A 21 -10.70 0.73 5.81
C ASN A 21 -9.28 1.31 5.87
N GLN A 22 -8.43 0.71 6.70
CA GLN A 22 -7.00 0.98 6.75
C GLN A 22 -6.24 -0.34 6.76
N ALA A 23 -5.14 -0.41 6.01
CA ALA A 23 -4.27 -1.58 5.96
C ALA A 23 -2.82 -1.18 5.68
N ARG A 24 -1.89 -2.07 5.99
CA ARG A 24 -0.51 -1.99 5.51
C ARG A 24 -0.39 -2.86 4.26
N ALA A 25 0.01 -2.26 3.15
CA ALA A 25 -0.01 -2.90 1.85
C ALA A 25 1.11 -2.35 0.97
N TRP A 26 1.41 -3.06 -0.11
CA TRP A 26 2.33 -2.64 -1.14
C TRP A 26 1.66 -2.75 -2.51
N CYS A 27 2.06 -1.87 -3.42
CA CYS A 27 1.52 -1.84 -4.78
C CYS A 27 2.18 -2.95 -5.59
N CYS A 28 1.40 -3.96 -5.96
CA CYS A 28 1.82 -5.15 -6.67
C CYS A 28 1.27 -5.15 -8.11
N LEU A 29 1.91 -5.92 -9.00
CA LEU A 29 1.41 -6.16 -10.35
C LEU A 29 0.89 -7.60 -10.43
N VAL A 30 -0.41 -7.77 -10.62
CA VAL A 30 -1.06 -9.10 -10.65
C VAL A 30 -1.55 -9.43 -12.06
N ARG A 31 -1.46 -10.72 -12.44
CA ARG A 31 -2.09 -11.24 -13.66
C ARG A 31 -3.53 -11.65 -13.34
N LYS A 32 -4.51 -10.94 -13.87
CA LYS A 32 -5.93 -11.25 -13.64
C LYS A 32 -6.49 -12.10 -14.77
N GLY A 33 -6.39 -13.43 -14.66
CA GLY A 33 -7.07 -14.36 -15.57
C GLY A 33 -6.20 -15.36 -16.34
N GLY A 34 -5.18 -15.94 -15.71
CA GLY A 34 -4.30 -16.92 -16.35
C GLY A 34 -3.04 -16.32 -16.98
N VAL A 35 -2.32 -17.12 -17.76
CA VAL A 35 -0.96 -16.81 -18.25
C VAL A 35 -0.94 -15.63 -19.24
N ASP A 36 -1.98 -15.51 -20.08
CA ASP A 36 -2.10 -14.47 -21.11
C ASP A 36 -2.90 -13.23 -20.67
N ALA A 37 -3.26 -13.16 -19.39
CA ALA A 37 -4.03 -12.04 -18.87
C ALA A 37 -3.20 -10.75 -18.73
N PRO A 38 -3.84 -9.58 -18.89
CA PRO A 38 -3.19 -8.31 -18.64
C PRO A 38 -2.68 -8.22 -17.19
N VAL A 39 -1.48 -7.67 -17.06
CA VAL A 39 -0.88 -7.33 -15.78
C VAL A 39 -1.47 -6.00 -15.33
N ILE A 40 -2.17 -5.99 -14.21
CA ILE A 40 -2.80 -4.80 -13.64
C ILE A 40 -2.19 -4.45 -12.28
N PRO A 41 -2.14 -3.16 -11.91
CA PRO A 41 -1.79 -2.78 -10.56
C PRO A 41 -2.87 -3.26 -9.58
N ALA A 42 -2.42 -3.78 -8.44
CA ALA A 42 -3.24 -4.18 -7.32
C ALA A 42 -2.53 -3.79 -6.01
N TRP A 43 -3.25 -3.88 -4.92
CA TRP A 43 -2.70 -3.72 -3.59
C TRP A 43 -2.68 -5.07 -2.89
N CYS A 44 -1.51 -5.45 -2.41
CA CYS A 44 -1.29 -6.68 -1.67
C CYS A 44 -0.93 -6.32 -0.23
N ASP A 45 -1.47 -7.03 0.76
CA ASP A 45 -1.09 -6.84 2.16
C ASP A 45 0.36 -7.31 2.43
N GLU A 46 0.82 -7.17 3.66
CA GLU A 46 2.16 -7.63 4.07
C GLU A 46 2.35 -9.15 3.93
N GLY A 47 1.27 -9.94 3.96
CA GLY A 47 1.27 -11.38 3.71
C GLY A 47 1.29 -11.76 2.24
N GLY A 48 1.10 -10.80 1.33
CA GLY A 48 1.04 -11.00 -0.11
C GLY A 48 -0.36 -11.31 -0.64
N GLU A 49 -1.40 -11.23 0.19
CA GLU A 49 -2.78 -11.39 -0.25
C GLU A 49 -3.34 -10.09 -0.85
N ALA A 50 -4.07 -10.18 -1.94
CA ALA A 50 -4.68 -9.01 -2.56
C ALA A 50 -5.78 -8.43 -1.65
N LEU A 51 -5.78 -7.10 -1.46
CA LEU A 51 -6.86 -6.44 -0.75
C LEU A 51 -8.18 -6.62 -1.49
N GLY A 52 -9.24 -6.93 -0.75
CA GLY A 52 -10.61 -7.01 -1.27
C GLY A 52 -11.23 -5.65 -1.61
N TRP A 53 -10.48 -4.56 -1.44
CA TRP A 53 -10.92 -3.18 -1.67
C TRP A 53 -9.79 -2.37 -2.29
N GLN A 54 -10.16 -1.24 -2.91
CA GLN A 54 -9.22 -0.37 -3.60
C GLN A 54 -8.92 0.86 -2.73
N PRO A 55 -7.67 1.02 -2.25
CA PRO A 55 -7.26 2.24 -1.57
C PRO A 55 -7.37 3.48 -2.45
N THR A 56 -7.77 4.59 -1.84
CA THR A 56 -7.85 5.92 -2.46
C THR A 56 -6.71 6.83 -2.01
N HIS A 57 -6.12 6.55 -0.84
CA HIS A 57 -5.01 7.30 -0.27
C HIS A 57 -3.96 6.34 0.32
N TRP A 58 -2.71 6.81 0.39
CA TRP A 58 -1.61 6.05 0.97
C TRP A 58 -0.54 7.00 1.53
N ARG A 59 0.24 6.50 2.50
CA ARG A 59 1.43 7.16 3.05
C ARG A 59 2.52 6.13 3.36
N ILE A 60 3.79 6.54 3.30
CA ILE A 60 4.89 5.67 3.72
C ILE A 60 4.69 5.32 5.20
N ALA A 61 4.71 4.03 5.52
CA ALA A 61 4.68 3.60 6.90
C ALA A 61 6.05 3.95 7.49
N ASP A 62 6.12 5.01 8.29
CA ASP A 62 7.36 5.40 8.96
C ASP A 62 7.90 4.18 9.75
N PRO A 63 9.15 3.74 9.53
CA PRO A 63 9.69 2.58 10.23
C PRO A 63 9.85 2.81 11.75
N LEU A 64 9.51 3.98 12.30
CA LEU A 64 9.74 4.36 13.69
C LEU A 64 8.66 5.30 14.30
N SER A 65 7.38 5.16 13.99
CA SER A 65 6.33 5.88 14.75
C SER A 65 5.90 5.13 16.03
N GLY A 66 6.89 4.63 16.78
CA GLY A 66 6.78 4.30 18.20
C GLY A 66 7.08 5.49 19.12
N LEU A 67 7.40 6.67 18.58
CA LEU A 67 7.61 7.89 19.34
C LEU A 67 6.78 9.02 18.73
N CYS A 68 5.50 9.08 19.09
CA CYS A 68 4.78 10.35 19.16
C CYS A 68 5.38 11.15 20.34
N GLU A 69 6.56 11.71 20.16
CA GLU A 69 7.01 12.78 21.04
C GLU A 69 6.32 14.08 20.62
N ARG A 70 5.53 14.58 21.57
CA ARG A 70 4.83 15.85 21.60
C ARG A 70 5.81 16.97 21.22
N PHE A 71 5.53 17.72 20.18
CA PHE A 71 6.07 19.07 20.03
C PHE A 71 4.95 20.05 20.39
N GLU A 72 4.94 20.47 21.66
CA GLU A 72 4.36 21.76 22.02
C GLU A 72 5.25 22.85 21.41
N VAL A 73 4.62 23.81 20.72
CA VAL A 73 5.30 25.01 20.22
C VAL A 73 4.83 26.16 21.09
N GLU A 74 5.77 26.77 21.82
CA GLU A 74 5.62 28.07 22.52
C GLU A 74 5.29 29.21 21.54
#